data_AF-A0A1A0MN66-F1
#
_entry.id   AF-A0A1A0MN66-F1
#
_cell.length_a   1.000
_cell.length_b   1.000
_cell.length_c   1.000
_cell.angle_alpha   90.00
_cell.angle_beta   90.00
_cell.angle_gamma   90.00
#
_symmetry.space_group_name_H-M   'P 1'
#
loop_
_entity.id
_entity.type
_entity.pdbx_description
1 polymer ?
#
loop_
_entity_poly.entity_id
_entity_poly.type
_entity_poly.pdbx_seq_one_letter_code
_entity_poly.pdbx_strand_id
1 'polypeptide(L)'
;MRISRIEIANHSRIRDLVLEVRGHAVIVGANDVGKSSVLRLLNLLLGSTTGTLYQQLGISDLRDPTTDLAVEVTLIDFDDADRTLFTSEIDVNMGLLHE
;
A
#
# COMPACT_ATOMS: atom_id res chain seq x y z
N MET A 1 4.79 -3.70 15.72
CA MET A 1 4.02 -3.55 14.46
C MET A 1 4.49 -4.47 13.31
N ARG A 2 3.57 -4.99 12.49
CA ARG A 2 3.86 -5.71 11.22
C ARG A 2 2.72 -5.62 10.19
N ILE A 3 3.02 -5.88 8.92
CA ILE A 3 2.02 -6.02 7.85
C ILE A 3 1.27 -7.35 7.99
N SER A 4 -0.06 -7.28 8.00
CA SER A 4 -0.96 -8.45 7.99
C SER A 4 -1.72 -8.62 6.70
N ARG A 5 -1.92 -7.55 5.93
CA ARG A 5 -2.67 -7.56 4.68
C ARG A 5 -2.17 -6.48 3.73
N ILE A 6 -2.21 -6.78 2.43
CA ILE A 6 -1.86 -5.85 1.35
C ILE A 6 -2.95 -5.95 0.28
N GLU A 7 -3.48 -4.81 -0.13
CA GLU A 7 -4.42 -4.69 -1.25
C GLU A 7 -3.86 -3.71 -2.29
N ILE A 8 -3.90 -4.09 -3.56
CA ILE A 8 -3.48 -3.24 -4.69
C ILE A 8 -4.53 -3.36 -5.77
N ALA A 9 -5.04 -2.22 -6.26
CA ALA A 9 -5.98 -2.16 -7.37
C ALA A 9 -5.54 -1.12 -8.41
N ASN A 10 -5.86 -1.39 -9.68
CA ASN A 10 -5.69 -0.48 -10.82
C ASN A 10 -4.23 -0.07 -11.16
N HIS A 11 -3.23 -0.83 -10.72
CA HIS A 11 -1.85 -0.60 -11.18
C HIS A 11 -1.60 -1.22 -12.58
N SER A 12 -0.88 -0.53 -13.45
CA SER A 12 -0.70 -0.92 -14.87
C SER A 12 0.01 -2.26 -15.07
N ARG A 13 0.90 -2.64 -14.15
CA ARG A 13 1.71 -3.88 -14.21
C ARG A 13 1.32 -4.96 -13.22
N ILE A 14 0.36 -4.70 -12.33
CA ILE A 14 -0.02 -5.63 -11.27
C ILE A 14 -1.52 -5.89 -11.43
N ARG A 15 -1.93 -7.16 -11.46
CA ARG A 15 -3.36 -7.49 -11.38
C ARG A 15 -3.86 -7.17 -9.98
N ASP A 16 -5.12 -6.79 -9.89
CA ASP A 16 -5.72 -6.50 -8.59
C ASP A 16 -5.54 -7.70 -7.68
N LEU A 17 -5.02 -7.46 -6.49
CA LEU A 17 -4.64 -8.51 -5.56
C LEU A 17 -4.94 -8.11 -4.13
N VAL A 18 -5.27 -9.14 -3.36
CA VAL A 18 -5.44 -9.11 -1.91
C VAL A 18 -4.56 -10.21 -1.35
N LEU A 19 -3.62 -9.85 -0.48
CA LEU A 19 -2.64 -10.77 0.11
C LEU A 19 -2.71 -10.71 1.64
N GLU A 20 -2.96 -11.85 2.26
CA GLU A 20 -2.82 -12.04 3.70
C GLU A 20 -1.39 -12.44 4.08
N VAL A 21 -0.81 -11.77 5.07
CA VAL A 21 0.57 -11.94 5.55
C VAL A 21 0.55 -12.41 7.00
N ARG A 22 0.81 -13.70 7.22
CA ARG A 22 0.81 -14.29 8.57
C ARG A 22 2.15 -14.23 9.29
N GLY A 23 3.25 -14.17 8.54
CA GLY A 23 4.62 -14.13 9.06
C GLY A 23 5.54 -13.46 8.05
N HIS A 24 6.16 -14.25 7.17
CA HIS A 24 6.99 -13.73 6.07
C HIS A 24 6.28 -13.88 4.73
N ALA A 25 6.29 -12.82 3.92
CA ALA A 25 5.85 -12.87 2.54
C ALA A 25 7.08 -13.01 1.61
N VAL A 26 6.99 -13.94 0.65
CA VAL A 26 8.03 -14.13 -0.37
C VAL A 26 7.40 -13.90 -1.74
N ILE A 27 7.93 -12.93 -2.49
CA ILE A 27 7.45 -12.58 -3.83
C ILE A 27 8.37 -13.22 -4.86
N VAL A 28 7.84 -14.20 -5.60
CA VAL A 28 8.56 -14.92 -6.67
C VAL A 28 7.85 -14.79 -8.01
N GLY A 29 8.58 -14.99 -9.09
CA GLY A 29 8.04 -14.93 -10.46
C GLY A 29 9.09 -14.46 -11.46
N ALA A 30 8.77 -14.52 -12.75
CA ALA A 30 9.64 -14.05 -13.83
C ALA A 30 9.94 -12.54 -13.72
N ASN A 31 10.93 -12.05 -14.45
CA ASN A 31 11.22 -10.62 -14.50
C ASN A 31 10.06 -9.85 -15.17
N ASP A 32 9.93 -8.57 -14.79
CA ASP A 32 8.92 -7.64 -15.32
C ASP A 32 7.43 -7.97 -15.05
N VAL A 33 7.12 -9.04 -14.32
CA VAL A 33 5.74 -9.40 -13.92
C VAL A 33 5.14 -8.53 -12.80
N GLY A 34 5.84 -7.47 -12.38
CA GLY A 34 5.35 -6.53 -11.35
C GLY A 34 5.91 -6.72 -9.93
N LYS A 35 6.86 -7.63 -9.70
CA LYS A 35 7.46 -7.85 -8.35
C LYS A 35 8.05 -6.57 -7.75
N SER A 36 8.91 -5.88 -8.52
CA SER A 36 9.52 -4.61 -8.08
C SER A 36 8.48 -3.50 -7.94
N SER A 37 7.40 -3.55 -8.74
CA SER A 37 6.30 -2.61 -8.63
C SER A 37 5.55 -2.75 -7.31
N VAL A 38 5.30 -3.97 -6.82
CA VAL A 38 4.71 -4.21 -5.49
C VAL A 38 5.57 -3.59 -4.39
N LEU A 39 6.88 -3.89 -4.39
CA LEU A 39 7.80 -3.34 -3.38
C LEU A 39 7.90 -1.81 -3.46
N ARG A 40 7.87 -1.24 -4.67
CA ARG A 40 7.84 0.20 -4.87
C ARG A 40 6.58 0.83 -4.28
N LEU A 41 5.41 0.26 -4.54
CA LEU A 41 4.14 0.78 -4.00
C LEU A 41 4.11 0.71 -2.47
N LEU A 42 4.64 -0.35 -1.86
CA LEU A 42 4.77 -0.44 -0.40
C LEU A 42 5.72 0.62 0.16
N ASN A 43 6.85 0.88 -0.51
CA ASN A 43 7.77 1.95 -0.12
C ASN A 43 7.12 3.35 -0.25
N LEU A 44 6.32 3.55 -1.30
CA LEU A 44 5.57 4.79 -1.51
C LEU A 44 4.50 4.99 -0.43
N LEU A 45 3.77 3.94 -0.06
CA LEU A 45 2.74 4.01 0.97
C LEU A 45 3.30 4.24 2.38
N LEU A 46 4.34 3.49 2.76
CA LEU A 46 4.77 3.42 4.17
C LEU A 46 5.96 4.33 4.50
N GLY A 47 6.76 4.73 3.51
CA GLY A 47 8.06 5.37 3.73
C GLY A 47 8.25 6.68 2.99
N SER A 48 7.24 7.16 2.25
CA SER A 48 7.38 8.31 1.37
C SER A 48 6.43 9.43 1.75
N THR A 49 6.87 10.67 1.53
CA THR A 49 6.01 11.85 1.72
C THR A 49 5.00 11.98 0.58
N THR A 50 3.93 12.75 0.79
CA THR A 50 2.98 13.09 -0.29
C THR A 50 3.67 13.75 -1.49
N GLY A 51 4.69 14.58 -1.27
CA GLY A 51 5.47 15.18 -2.35
C GLY A 51 6.22 14.15 -3.20
N THR A 52 6.74 13.09 -2.57
CA THR A 52 7.39 11.98 -3.26
C THR A 52 6.40 11.17 -4.10
N LEU A 53 5.16 10.98 -3.64
CA LEU A 53 4.10 10.32 -4.41
C LEU A 53 3.86 11.02 -5.74
N TYR A 54 3.69 12.36 -5.72
CA TYR A 54 3.47 13.15 -6.94
C TYR A 54 4.65 13.13 -7.92
N GLN A 55 5.88 12.92 -7.42
CA GLN A 55 7.06 12.81 -8.27
C GLN A 55 7.24 11.42 -8.89
N GLN A 56 6.78 10.37 -8.20
CA GLN A 56 7.03 8.97 -8.61
C GLN A 56 5.85 8.28 -9.28
N LEU A 57 4.64 8.80 -9.13
CA LEU A 57 3.44 8.26 -9.79
C LEU A 57 3.04 9.14 -10.97
N GLY A 58 2.69 8.48 -12.07
CA GLY A 58 2.13 9.13 -13.25
C GLY A 58 1.04 8.28 -13.90
N ILE A 59 0.45 8.81 -14.96
CA ILE A 59 -0.64 8.14 -15.70
C ILE A 59 -0.22 6.75 -16.20
N SER A 60 1.06 6.54 -16.51
CA SER A 60 1.60 5.23 -16.92
C SER A 60 1.56 4.14 -15.83
N ASP A 61 1.38 4.52 -14.57
CA ASP A 61 1.21 3.59 -13.47
C ASP A 61 -0.24 3.11 -13.33
N LEU A 62 -1.19 3.73 -14.02
CA LEU A 62 -2.61 3.39 -13.98
C LEU A 62 -2.95 2.40 -15.10
N ARG A 63 -3.70 1.35 -14.77
CA ARG A 63 -4.25 0.44 -15.79
C ARG A 63 -5.43 1.09 -16.51
N ASP A 64 -6.32 1.71 -15.75
CA ASP A 64 -7.41 2.56 -16.23
C ASP A 64 -7.25 3.96 -15.61
N PRO A 65 -6.96 4.99 -16.43
CA PRO A 65 -6.74 6.36 -15.96
C PRO A 65 -8.03 7.06 -15.46
N THR A 66 -9.19 6.44 -15.64
CA THR A 66 -10.48 6.96 -15.15
C THR A 66 -10.85 6.45 -13.75
N THR A 67 -10.03 5.58 -13.19
CA THR A 67 -10.23 4.99 -11.85
C THR A 67 -9.01 5.24 -10.97
N ASP A 68 -9.21 5.26 -9.65
CA ASP A 68 -8.13 5.52 -8.70
C ASP A 68 -7.16 4.34 -8.60
N LEU A 69 -5.87 4.64 -8.41
CA LEU A 69 -4.88 3.66 -7.93
C LEU A 69 -5.04 3.52 -6.42
N ALA A 70 -5.49 2.35 -5.96
CA ALA A 70 -5.62 2.06 -4.53
C ALA A 70 -4.51 1.12 -4.08
N VAL A 71 -3.81 1.49 -3.01
CA VAL A 71 -2.82 0.66 -2.33
C VAL A 71 -3.08 0.78 -0.84
N GLU A 72 -3.48 -0.33 -0.22
CA GLU A 72 -3.82 -0.39 1.20
C GLU A 72 -2.99 -1.44 1.91
N VAL A 73 -2.59 -1.15 3.14
CA VAL A 73 -1.86 -2.08 4.01
C VAL A 73 -2.48 -2.05 5.40
N THR A 74 -2.80 -3.24 5.93
CA THR A 74 -3.23 -3.38 7.32
C THR A 74 -2.03 -3.72 8.20
N LEU A 75 -1.72 -2.82 9.13
CA LEU A 75 -0.70 -3.01 10.16
C LEU A 75 -1.35 -3.52 11.45
N ILE A 76 -0.77 -4.55 12.05
CA ILE A 76 -1.21 -5.13 13.34
C ILE A 76 -0.07 -5.13 14.36
N ASP A 77 -0.40 -5.52 15.59
CA ASP A 77 0.54 -5.61 16.70
C ASP A 77 1.18 -4.24 16.99
N PHE A 78 0.36 -3.17 16.99
CA PHE A 78 0.74 -1.81 17.39
C PHE A 78 0.96 -1.75 18.90
N ASP A 79 2.12 -1.27 19.32
CA ASP A 79 2.39 -0.92 20.72
C ASP A 79 2.44 0.61 20.93
N ASP A 80 2.60 1.03 22.19
CA ASP A 80 2.63 2.46 22.52
C ASP A 80 3.86 3.19 21.99
N ALA A 81 4.96 2.49 21.72
CA ALA A 81 6.13 3.08 21.08
C ALA A 81 5.85 3.32 19.58
N ASP A 82 5.22 2.36 18.90
CA ASP A 82 4.80 2.45 17.51
C ASP A 82 3.81 3.62 17.31
N ARG A 83 2.89 3.86 18.26
CA ARG A 83 1.95 5.00 18.20
C ARG A 83 2.62 6.35 18.03
N THR A 84 3.81 6.53 18.60
CA THR A 84 4.55 7.79 18.47
C THR A 84 5.03 8.05 17.04
N LEU A 85 5.24 7.00 16.25
CA LEU A 85 5.70 7.09 14.85
C LEU A 85 4.62 7.58 13.89
N PHE A 86 3.35 7.48 14.26
CA PHE A 86 2.20 7.85 13.41
C PHE A 86 1.35 8.97 14.02
N THR A 87 1.99 9.83 14.82
CA THR A 87 1.27 10.89 15.57
C THR A 87 0.44 11.82 14.66
N SER A 88 0.85 11.97 13.39
CA SER A 88 0.15 12.77 12.37
C SER A 88 -0.77 11.97 11.45
N GLU A 89 -0.51 10.67 11.27
CA GLU A 89 -1.23 9.80 10.32
C GLU A 89 -2.33 8.95 10.95
N ILE A 90 -2.45 8.92 12.29
CA ILE A 90 -3.57 8.26 12.97
C ILE A 90 -4.80 9.17 12.89
N ASP A 91 -5.67 8.90 11.93
CA ASP A 91 -7.05 9.38 11.98
C ASP A 91 -7.86 8.40 12.84
N VAL A 92 -8.20 8.79 14.08
CA VAL A 92 -9.13 8.04 14.93
C VAL A 92 -10.56 8.34 14.48
N ASN A 93 -10.86 8.18 13.20
CA ASN A 93 -12.24 8.21 12.75
C ASN A 93 -12.85 6.83 12.97
N MET A 94 -13.32 6.62 14.19
CA MET A 94 -14.16 5.49 14.55
C MET A 94 -15.52 5.66 13.85
N GLY A 95 -15.62 5.13 12.63
CA GLY A 95 -16.86 4.82 11.95
C GLY A 95 -17.60 5.98 11.30
N LEU A 96 -17.58 6.02 9.97
CA LEU A 96 -18.77 6.34 9.19
C LEU A 96 -18.84 5.34 8.04
N LEU A 97 -19.59 4.25 8.28
CA LEU A 97 -20.34 3.59 7.22
C LEU A 97 -21.26 4.67 6.64
N HIS A 98 -20.93 5.19 5.47
CA HIS A 98 -21.92 5.89 4.65
C HIS A 98 -22.69 4.81 3.89
N GLU A 99 -23.97 4.71 4.21
CA GLU A 99 -25.02 3.98 3.48
C GLU A 99 -25.07 4.36 2.00
#